data_AF-A0A5N1K8Q9-F1
#
_entry.id   AF-A0A5N1K8Q9-F1
#
_cell.length_a   1.000
_cell.length_b   1.000
_cell.length_c   1.000
_cell.angle_alpha   90.00
_cell.angle_beta   90.00
_cell.angle_gamma   90.00
#
_symmetry.space_group_name_H-M   'P 1'
#
loop_
_entity.id
_entity.type
_entity.pdbx_description
1 polymer ?
#
loop_
_entity_poly.entity_id
_entity_poly.type
_entity_poly.pdbx_seq_one_letter_code
_entity_poly.pdbx_strand_id
1 'polypeptide(L)'
;MKTRKIDECREARVRLAFRLQMKHAVAVNEIAQVMGCSERQYLYWLKCLGLDEQIFTKPSGTESALQRLQSELNKLIDGDELPDKSKAEALMALAKAVKTVGELASETAPSGQDHYTGAVVSLSEISRALALIDRRIDELAQRRAQEILGRGLDATTDNGGGMRMADQGA
;
A
#
# COMPACT_ATOMS: atom_id res chain seq x y z
N MET A 1 11.73 -21.77 -13.40
CA MET A 1 11.74 -21.07 -12.09
C MET A 1 11.91 -19.55 -12.19
N LYS A 2 12.58 -18.99 -13.21
CA LYS A 2 12.78 -17.53 -13.37
C LYS A 2 11.48 -16.74 -13.58
N THR A 3 10.49 -17.30 -14.28
CA THR A 3 9.24 -16.61 -14.63
C THR A 3 8.33 -16.36 -13.42
N ARG A 4 8.18 -17.33 -12.51
CA ARG A 4 7.32 -17.19 -11.32
C ARG A 4 7.77 -16.07 -10.37
N LYS A 5 9.08 -15.91 -10.15
CA LYS A 5 9.61 -14.84 -9.29
C LYS A 5 9.38 -13.44 -9.87
N ILE A 6 9.43 -13.30 -11.19
CA ILE A 6 9.19 -12.01 -11.88
C ILE A 6 7.71 -11.62 -11.72
N ASP A 7 6.81 -12.59 -11.80
CA ASP A 7 5.37 -12.36 -11.60
C ASP A 7 5.02 -12.00 -10.14
N GLU A 8 5.63 -12.67 -9.16
CA GLU A 8 5.46 -12.35 -7.72
C GLU A 8 5.96 -10.93 -7.38
N CYS A 9 7.15 -10.55 -7.86
CA CYS A 9 7.68 -9.20 -7.65
C CYS A 9 6.79 -8.12 -8.28
N ARG A 10 6.23 -8.40 -9.46
CA ARG A 10 5.32 -7.48 -10.14
C ARG A 10 4.01 -7.35 -9.40
N GLU A 11 3.41 -8.45 -8.97
CA GLU A 11 2.18 -8.43 -8.18
C GLU A 11 2.35 -7.63 -6.87
N ALA A 12 3.44 -7.87 -6.14
CA ALA A 12 3.73 -7.14 -4.90
C ALA A 12 3.84 -5.63 -5.15
N ARG A 13 4.46 -5.24 -6.27
CA ARG A 13 4.59 -3.84 -6.68
C ARG A 13 3.23 -3.21 -7.02
N VAL A 14 2.37 -3.91 -7.76
CA VAL A 14 1.00 -3.43 -8.07
C VAL A 14 0.17 -3.26 -6.80
N ARG A 15 0.24 -4.22 -5.86
CA ARG A 15 -0.44 -4.13 -4.55
C ARG A 15 0.06 -2.97 -3.69
N LEU A 16 1.35 -2.64 -3.78
CA LEU A 16 1.93 -1.49 -3.07
C LEU A 16 1.47 -0.17 -3.71
N ALA A 17 1.54 -0.08 -5.03
CA ALA A 17 1.10 1.09 -5.79
C ALA A 17 -0.38 1.40 -5.52
N PHE A 18 -1.23 0.38 -5.50
CA PHE A 18 -2.66 0.53 -5.17
C PHE A 18 -2.87 1.06 -3.74
N ARG A 19 -2.11 0.56 -2.75
CA ARG A 19 -2.18 1.07 -1.37
C ARG A 19 -1.74 2.53 -1.27
N LEU A 20 -0.70 2.91 -2.01
CA LEU A 20 -0.22 4.29 -2.06
C LEU A 20 -1.28 5.21 -2.69
N GLN A 21 -1.88 4.76 -3.80
CA GLN A 21 -2.98 5.45 -4.48
C GLN A 21 -4.14 5.73 -3.52
N MET A 22 -4.63 4.69 -2.82
CA MET A 22 -5.76 4.83 -1.89
C MET A 22 -5.42 5.68 -0.67
N LYS A 23 -4.20 5.56 -0.13
CA LYS A 23 -3.80 6.30 1.08
C LYS A 23 -3.62 7.80 0.82
N HIS A 24 -3.14 8.16 -0.37
CA HIS A 24 -2.76 9.55 -0.69
C HIS A 24 -3.66 10.20 -1.75
N ALA A 25 -4.77 9.54 -2.13
CA ALA A 25 -5.68 9.99 -3.18
C ALA A 25 -4.94 10.36 -4.48
N VAL A 26 -3.90 9.61 -4.83
CA VAL A 26 -3.09 9.83 -6.04
C VAL A 26 -3.91 9.43 -7.25
N ALA A 27 -3.82 10.18 -8.34
CA ALA A 27 -4.57 9.84 -9.54
C ALA A 27 -3.94 8.61 -10.25
N VAL A 28 -4.79 7.84 -10.94
CA VAL A 28 -4.39 6.59 -11.62
C VAL A 28 -3.28 6.83 -12.65
N ASN A 29 -3.34 7.95 -13.37
CA ASN A 29 -2.36 8.38 -14.36
C ASN A 29 -0.98 8.64 -13.75
N GLU A 30 -0.94 9.28 -12.58
CA GLU A 30 0.30 9.55 -11.85
C GLU A 30 0.95 8.25 -11.35
N ILE A 31 0.14 7.33 -10.82
CA ILE A 31 0.64 6.00 -10.40
C ILE A 31 1.13 5.19 -11.59
N ALA A 32 0.41 5.20 -12.71
CA ALA A 32 0.85 4.53 -13.94
C ALA A 32 2.19 5.08 -14.43
N GLN A 33 2.38 6.40 -14.36
CA GLN A 33 3.65 7.05 -14.71
C GLN A 33 4.79 6.61 -13.78
N VAL A 34 4.56 6.59 -12.46
CA VAL A 34 5.55 6.10 -11.47
C VAL A 34 5.88 4.62 -11.70
N MET A 35 4.90 3.82 -12.10
CA MET A 35 5.05 2.40 -12.41
C MET A 35 5.73 2.13 -13.76
N GLY A 36 5.90 3.16 -14.60
CA GLY A 36 6.46 3.02 -15.95
C GLY A 36 5.56 2.23 -16.90
N CYS A 37 4.25 2.26 -16.70
CA CYS A 37 3.27 1.57 -17.55
C CYS A 37 2.16 2.51 -18.01
N SER A 38 1.35 2.06 -18.97
CA SER A 38 0.15 2.82 -19.37
C SER A 38 -0.95 2.67 -18.32
N GLU A 39 -1.82 3.68 -18.20
CA GLU A 39 -3.02 3.63 -17.36
C GLU A 39 -3.84 2.36 -17.59
N ARG A 40 -4.07 2.00 -18.87
CA ARG A 40 -4.78 0.79 -19.27
C ARG A 40 -4.13 -0.48 -18.72
N GLN A 41 -2.81 -0.56 -18.73
CA GLN A 41 -2.08 -1.71 -18.19
C GLN A 41 -2.18 -1.78 -16.67
N TYR A 42 -2.07 -0.63 -15.99
CA TYR A 42 -2.21 -0.57 -14.55
C TYR A 42 -3.61 -1.00 -14.10
N LEU A 43 -4.65 -0.44 -14.70
CA LEU A 43 -6.05 -0.83 -14.45
C LEU A 43 -6.30 -2.31 -14.77
N TYR A 44 -5.71 -2.83 -15.84
CA TYR A 44 -5.80 -4.24 -16.16
C TYR A 44 -5.18 -5.12 -15.06
N TRP A 45 -4.01 -4.74 -14.52
CA TRP A 45 -3.39 -5.50 -13.41
C TRP A 45 -4.19 -5.41 -12.12
N LEU A 46 -4.74 -4.23 -11.81
CA LEU A 46 -5.65 -4.07 -10.68
C LEU A 46 -6.84 -5.02 -10.78
N LYS A 47 -7.48 -5.08 -11.96
CA LYS A 47 -8.58 -6.01 -12.24
C LYS A 47 -8.16 -7.47 -12.12
N CYS A 48 -7.00 -7.85 -12.66
CA CYS A 48 -6.47 -9.22 -12.54
C CYS A 48 -6.20 -9.62 -11.08
N LEU A 49 -5.85 -8.66 -10.22
CA LEU A 49 -5.56 -8.87 -8.81
C LEU A 49 -6.77 -8.69 -7.89
N GLY A 50 -7.95 -8.36 -8.45
CA GLY A 50 -9.17 -8.08 -7.67
C GLY A 50 -9.09 -6.82 -6.82
N LEU A 51 -8.19 -5.90 -7.17
CA LEU A 51 -8.00 -4.61 -6.48
C LEU A 51 -8.85 -3.56 -7.21
N ASP A 52 -10.14 -3.53 -6.91
CA ASP A 52 -11.04 -2.55 -7.51
C ASP A 52 -11.15 -1.30 -6.62
N GLU A 53 -11.05 -0.12 -7.23
CA GLU A 53 -11.30 1.17 -6.56
C GLU A 53 -12.72 1.21 -5.96
N GLN A 54 -13.68 0.53 -6.62
CA GLN A 54 -15.08 0.53 -6.17
C GLN A 54 -15.31 -0.18 -4.83
N ILE A 55 -14.38 -1.04 -4.39
CA ILE A 55 -14.51 -1.73 -3.10
C ILE A 55 -14.31 -0.75 -1.94
N PHE A 56 -13.55 0.33 -2.15
CA PHE A 56 -13.30 1.36 -1.14
C PHE A 56 -14.22 2.59 -1.27
N THR A 57 -14.91 2.77 -2.40
CA THR A 57 -16.00 3.76 -2.53
C THR A 57 -17.33 3.23 -2.03
N LYS A 58 -17.39 1.99 -1.51
CA LYS A 58 -18.57 1.54 -0.80
C LYS A 58 -18.60 2.29 0.53
N PRO A 59 -19.58 3.18 0.77
CA PRO A 59 -19.68 3.85 2.05
C PRO A 59 -19.67 2.77 3.13
N SER A 60 -18.78 2.92 4.10
CA SER A 60 -18.77 2.10 5.30
C SER A 60 -20.23 1.92 5.76
N GLY A 61 -20.60 0.76 6.31
CA GLY A 61 -21.99 0.53 6.77
C GLY A 61 -22.51 1.67 7.67
N THR A 62 -21.60 2.34 8.38
CA THR A 62 -21.84 3.55 9.17
C THR A 62 -22.19 4.78 8.33
N GLU A 63 -21.53 5.01 7.21
CA GLU A 63 -21.76 6.14 6.31
C GLU A 63 -23.06 5.99 5.51
N SER A 64 -23.42 4.76 5.11
CA SER A 64 -24.73 4.47 4.55
C SER A 64 -25.87 4.65 5.57
N ALA A 65 -25.63 4.28 6.83
CA ALA A 65 -26.59 4.52 7.91
C ALA A 65 -26.75 6.02 8.21
N LEU A 66 -25.65 6.79 8.20
CA LEU A 66 -25.68 8.24 8.38
C LEU A 66 -26.39 8.96 7.23
N GLN A 67 -26.18 8.56 5.98
CA GLN A 67 -26.92 9.12 4.84
C GLN A 67 -28.42 8.83 4.91
N ARG A 68 -28.80 7.61 5.32
CA ARG A 68 -30.23 7.29 5.55
C ARG A 68 -30.80 8.15 6.66
N LEU A 69 -30.09 8.28 7.79
CA LEU A 69 -30.54 9.12 8.90
C LEU A 69 -30.64 10.59 8.52
N GLN A 70 -29.71 11.13 7.73
CA GLN A 70 -29.80 12.49 7.19
C GLN A 70 -31.00 12.65 6.25
N SER A 71 -31.28 11.67 5.40
CA SER A 71 -32.42 11.72 4.49
C SER A 71 -33.76 11.65 5.23
N GLU A 72 -33.86 10.88 6.31
CA GLU A 72 -35.06 10.82 7.15
C GLU A 72 -35.23 12.09 8.00
N LEU A 73 -34.13 12.69 8.48
CA LEU A 73 -34.17 13.99 9.13
C LEU A 73 -34.69 15.09 8.19
N ASN A 74 -34.18 15.15 6.96
CA ASN A 74 -34.64 16.13 5.98
C ASN A 74 -36.14 15.93 5.66
N LYS A 75 -36.61 14.69 5.54
CA LYS A 75 -38.06 14.40 5.35
C LYS A 75 -38.92 14.86 6.52
N LEU A 76 -38.43 14.73 7.76
CA LEU A 76 -39.14 15.20 8.95
C LEU A 76 -39.10 16.72 9.11
N ILE A 77 -38.12 17.39 8.50
CA ILE A 77 -38.03 18.85 8.44
C ILE A 77 -38.90 19.41 7.31
N ASP A 78 -38.99 18.71 6.18
CA ASP A 78 -39.80 19.08 5.01
C ASP A 78 -41.29 18.68 5.18
N GLY A 79 -41.61 17.80 6.13
CA GLY A 79 -42.98 17.44 6.50
C GLY A 79 -43.63 18.52 7.36
N ASP A 80 -44.73 19.10 6.87
CA ASP A 80 -45.47 20.27 7.38
C ASP A 80 -46.12 20.11 8.79
N GLU A 81 -45.70 19.15 9.60
CA GLU A 81 -46.09 19.04 11.01
C GLU A 81 -45.04 19.73 11.89
N LEU A 82 -45.39 20.94 12.36
CA LEU A 82 -44.60 21.70 13.32
C LEU A 82 -44.15 20.82 14.50
N PRO A 83 -42.84 20.58 14.68
CA PRO A 83 -42.36 19.70 15.73
C PRO A 83 -42.62 20.34 17.10
N ASP A 84 -43.23 19.57 18.01
CA ASP A 84 -43.38 19.95 19.41
C ASP A 84 -42.03 20.41 19.99
N LYS A 85 -42.05 21.36 20.94
CA LYS A 85 -40.82 21.94 21.53
C LYS A 85 -39.81 20.88 22.00
N SER A 86 -40.30 19.77 22.55
CA SER A 86 -39.47 18.63 22.98
C SER A 86 -38.85 17.84 21.82
N LYS A 87 -39.55 17.72 20.68
CA LYS A 87 -39.03 17.10 19.45
C LYS A 87 -37.96 17.99 18.81
N ALA A 88 -38.18 19.30 18.77
CA ALA A 88 -37.18 20.25 18.28
C ALA A 88 -35.89 20.23 19.11
N GLU A 89 -36.00 20.16 20.45
CA GLU A 89 -34.85 20.02 21.34
C GLU A 89 -34.12 18.67 21.17
N ALA A 90 -34.85 17.57 20.99
CA ALA A 90 -34.26 16.25 20.72
C ALA A 90 -33.55 16.20 19.36
N LEU A 91 -34.13 16.80 18.31
CA LEU A 91 -33.52 16.90 16.98
C LEU A 91 -32.27 17.79 17.01
N MET A 92 -32.30 18.90 17.75
CA MET A 92 -31.13 19.76 17.94
C MET A 92 -30.01 19.04 18.72
N ALA A 93 -30.34 18.29 19.77
CA ALA A 93 -29.38 17.49 20.52
C ALA A 93 -28.76 16.39 19.65
N LEU A 94 -29.54 15.77 18.77
CA LEU A 94 -29.08 14.74 17.86
C LEU A 94 -28.23 15.31 16.71
N ALA A 95 -28.61 16.46 16.15
CA ALA A 95 -27.78 17.18 15.18
C ALA A 95 -26.43 17.60 15.78
N LYS A 96 -26.42 18.03 17.05
CA LYS A 96 -25.19 18.33 17.78
C LYS A 96 -24.33 17.08 18.00
N ALA A 97 -24.94 15.95 18.36
CA ALA A 97 -24.24 14.68 18.50
C ALA A 97 -23.63 14.20 17.17
N VAL A 98 -24.39 14.28 16.06
CA VAL A 98 -23.91 13.92 14.72
C VAL A 98 -22.77 14.84 14.29
N LYS A 99 -22.85 16.14 14.55
CA LYS A 99 -21.75 17.07 14.30
C LYS A 99 -20.49 16.73 15.12
N THR A 100 -20.64 16.47 16.41
CA THR A 100 -19.50 16.07 17.26
C THR A 100 -18.88 14.75 16.84
N VAL A 101 -19.68 13.77 16.39
CA VAL A 101 -19.17 12.50 15.86
C VAL A 101 -18.50 12.70 14.50
N GLY A 102 -18.99 13.62 13.66
CA GLY A 102 -18.33 14.02 12.41
C GLY A 102 -17.00 14.75 12.64
N GLU A 103 -16.92 15.62 13.65
CA GLU A 103 -15.68 16.28 14.09
C GLU A 103 -14.69 15.25 14.66
N LEU A 104 -15.14 14.33 15.52
CA LEU A 104 -14.31 13.24 16.04
C LEU A 104 -13.87 12.24 14.96
N ALA A 105 -14.70 11.96 13.96
CA ALA A 105 -14.33 11.16 12.78
C ALA A 105 -13.30 11.89 11.91
N SER A 106 -13.34 13.22 11.88
CA SER A 106 -12.35 14.05 11.19
C SER A 106 -11.04 14.19 11.98
N GLU A 107 -11.09 14.13 13.31
CA GLU A 107 -9.93 14.15 14.21
C GLU A 107 -9.27 12.76 14.36
N THR A 108 -10.03 11.67 14.13
CA THR A 108 -9.54 10.28 14.08
C THR A 108 -9.18 9.80 12.68
N ALA A 109 -9.51 10.59 11.63
CA ALA A 109 -8.74 10.51 10.41
C ALA A 109 -7.28 10.81 10.79
N PRO A 110 -6.30 9.97 10.40
CA PRO A 110 -4.93 10.16 10.83
C PRO A 110 -4.51 11.57 10.44
N SER A 111 -4.33 12.42 11.45
CA SER A 111 -3.60 13.66 11.33
C SER A 111 -2.20 13.26 10.89
N GLY A 112 -2.00 13.21 9.57
CA GLY A 112 -0.70 13.26 8.94
C GLY A 112 -0.11 14.65 9.13
N GLN A 113 -0.06 15.13 10.37
CA GLN A 113 0.81 16.20 10.79
C GLN A 113 2.15 15.56 11.15
N ASP A 114 2.71 14.81 10.19
CA ASP A 114 4.15 14.70 10.11
C ASP A 114 4.58 15.97 9.38
N HIS A 115 5.34 16.80 10.08
CA HIS A 115 6.05 17.93 9.52
C HIS A 115 7.04 17.44 8.46
N TYR A 116 6.55 17.15 7.25
CA TYR A 116 7.36 17.27 6.04
C TYR A 116 6.92 18.57 5.40
N THR A 117 7.67 19.62 5.74
CA THR A 117 7.79 20.80 4.89
C THR A 117 7.88 20.34 3.44
N GLY A 118 6.84 20.67 2.67
CA GLY A 118 6.76 20.37 1.26
C GLY A 118 7.84 21.10 0.49
N ALA A 119 9.05 20.55 0.47
CA ALA A 119 9.88 20.67 -0.70
C ALA A 119 9.21 19.80 -1.77
N VAL A 120 8.67 20.43 -2.81
CA VAL A 120 8.27 19.74 -4.04
C VAL A 120 9.54 19.09 -4.58
N VAL A 121 9.79 17.84 -4.19
CA VAL A 121 10.96 17.09 -4.67
C VAL A 121 10.73 16.89 -6.15
N SER A 122 11.62 17.46 -6.96
CA SER A 122 11.51 17.41 -8.41
C SER A 122 11.62 15.95 -8.88
N LEU A 123 10.89 15.60 -9.94
CA LEU A 123 10.97 14.26 -10.53
C LEU A 123 12.43 13.88 -10.89
N SER A 124 13.24 14.87 -11.29
CA SER A 124 14.68 14.70 -11.51
C SER A 124 15.46 14.27 -10.27
N GLU A 125 15.11 14.75 -9.08
CA GLU A 125 15.77 14.34 -7.83
C GLU A 125 15.39 12.92 -7.45
N ILE A 126 14.13 12.53 -7.67
CA ILE A 126 13.65 11.16 -7.46
C ILE A 126 14.36 10.21 -8.43
N SER A 127 14.43 10.56 -9.72
CA SER A 127 15.14 9.75 -10.72
C SER A 127 16.63 9.61 -10.41
N ARG A 128 17.27 10.68 -9.92
CA ARG A 128 18.68 10.65 -9.51
C ARG A 128 18.89 9.76 -8.28
N ALA A 129 18.00 9.84 -7.29
CA ALA A 129 18.05 9.00 -6.11
C ALA A 129 17.90 7.52 -6.47
N LEU A 130 16.95 7.20 -7.36
CA LEU A 130 16.77 5.85 -7.87
C LEU A 130 18.01 5.34 -8.61
N ALA A 131 18.63 6.15 -9.47
CA ALA A 131 19.86 5.77 -10.18
C ALA A 131 21.03 5.49 -9.22
N LEU A 132 21.13 6.21 -8.11
CA LEU A 132 22.14 5.95 -7.07
C LEU A 132 21.88 4.64 -6.33
N ILE A 133 20.61 4.32 -6.06
CA ILE A 133 20.20 3.07 -5.44
C ILE A 133 20.52 1.89 -6.38
N ASP A 134 20.14 1.98 -7.65
CA ASP A 134 20.40 0.94 -8.65
C ASP A 134 21.90 0.67 -8.79
N ARG A 135 22.71 1.73 -8.89
CA ARG A 135 24.17 1.60 -8.90
C ARG A 135 24.69 0.89 -7.65
N ARG A 136 24.17 1.21 -6.47
CA ARG A 136 24.60 0.57 -5.22
C ARG A 136 24.20 -0.91 -5.16
N ILE A 137 23.03 -1.25 -5.71
CA ILE A 137 22.59 -2.65 -5.85
C ILE A 137 23.54 -3.41 -6.76
N ASP A 138 23.94 -2.84 -7.90
CA ASP A 138 24.88 -3.46 -8.82
C ASP A 138 26.27 -3.66 -8.19
N GLU A 139 26.78 -2.66 -7.47
CA GLU A 139 28.04 -2.78 -6.71
C GLU A 139 27.98 -3.91 -5.68
N LEU A 140 26.87 -4.03 -4.94
CA LEU A 140 26.68 -5.10 -3.95
C LEU A 140 26.52 -6.47 -4.61
N ALA A 141 25.84 -6.54 -5.76
CA ALA A 141 25.70 -7.77 -6.52
C ALA A 141 27.05 -8.25 -7.07
N GLN A 142 27.89 -7.33 -7.58
CA GLN A 142 29.24 -7.63 -8.02
C GLN A 142 30.13 -8.11 -6.88
N ARG A 143 30.10 -7.44 -5.72
CA ARG A 143 30.82 -7.89 -4.52
C ARG A 143 30.40 -9.29 -4.10
N ARG A 144 29.09 -9.56 -4.06
CA ARG A 144 28.58 -10.89 -3.71
C ARG A 144 28.95 -11.96 -4.75
N ALA A 145 28.97 -11.61 -6.03
CA ALA A 145 29.45 -12.51 -7.09
C ALA A 145 30.95 -12.81 -6.94
N GLN A 146 31.76 -11.80 -6.63
CA GLN A 146 33.19 -11.96 -6.35
C GLN A 146 33.45 -12.77 -5.08
N GLU A 147 32.65 -12.61 -4.02
CA GLU A 147 32.73 -13.44 -2.82
C GLU A 147 32.40 -14.91 -3.12
N ILE A 148 31.36 -15.18 -3.93
CA ILE A 148 30.99 -16.54 -4.33
C ILE A 148 32.09 -17.17 -5.18
N LEU A 149 32.67 -16.42 -6.13
CA LEU A 149 33.74 -16.89 -7.00
C LEU A 149 35.08 -17.04 -6.26
N GLY A 150 35.40 -16.12 -5.34
CA GLY A 150 36.59 -16.17 -4.48
C GLY A 150 36.54 -17.33 -3.49
N ARG A 151 35.36 -17.67 -2.98
CA ARG A 151 35.14 -18.86 -2.14
C ARG A 151 35.21 -20.19 -2.93
N GLY A 152 35.27 -20.13 -4.26
CA GLY A 152 35.41 -21.30 -5.13
C GLY A 152 36.85 -21.81 -5.30
N LEU A 153 37.86 -20.99 -4.99
CA LEU A 153 39.28 -21.37 -5.09
C LEU A 153 39.84 -21.97 -3.78
N ASP A 154 39.23 -21.68 -2.63
CA ASP A 154 39.66 -22.22 -1.33
C ASP A 154 38.87 -23.46 -0.87
N ALA A 155 37.91 -23.93 -1.67
CA ALA A 155 37.07 -25.10 -1.36
C ALA A 155 37.49 -26.39 -2.09
N THR A 156 38.74 -26.48 -2.53
CA THR A 156 39.32 -27.72 -3.10
C THR A 156 40.63 -28.07 -2.44
N THR A 157 40.58 -28.60 -1.21
CA THR A 157 41.44 -29.70 -0.72
C THR A 157 40.95 -30.09 0.67
N ASP A 158 40.02 -31.03 0.77
CA ASP A 158 40.19 -32.19 1.65
C ASP A 158 39.05 -33.18 1.40
N ASN A 159 39.22 -34.02 0.38
CA ASN A 159 38.50 -35.28 0.29
C ASN A 159 39.22 -36.21 -0.68
N GLY A 160 39.94 -37.19 -0.13
CA GLY A 160 40.47 -38.31 -0.91
C GLY A 160 41.69 -38.96 -0.29
N GLY A 161 41.48 -39.90 0.64
CA GLY A 161 42.55 -40.72 1.20
C GLY A 161 42.01 -42.00 1.81
N GLY A 162 41.43 -42.89 1.00
CA GLY A 162 41.11 -44.24 1.45
C GLY A 162 42.40 -45.00 1.80
N MET A 163 42.48 -45.51 3.02
CA MET A 163 43.44 -46.54 3.39
C MET A 163 42.67 -47.73 3.98
N ARG A 164 42.55 -48.77 3.16
CA ARG A 164 42.27 -50.14 3.60
C ARG A 164 43.44 -50.56 4.50
N MET A 165 43.16 -51.09 5.68
CA MET A 165 44.00 -52.10 6.30
C MET A 165 43.10 -53.22 6.81
N ALA A 166 43.27 -54.38 6.19
CA ALA A 166 42.77 -55.65 6.65
C ALA A 166 43.59 -56.11 7.87
N ASP A 167 42.91 -56.83 8.75
CA ASP A 167 43.32 -58.08 9.39
C ASP A 167 44.79 -58.24 9.85
N GLN A 168 44.97 -58.39 11.16
CA GLN A 168 45.91 -59.35 11.73
C GLN A 168 45.39 -59.80 13.10
N GLY A 169 44.94 -61.05 13.16
CA GLY A 169 44.66 -61.76 14.40
C GLY A 169 45.92 -62.21 15.15
N ALA A 170 45.78 -62.31 16.47
CA ALA A 170 46.38 -63.31 17.36
C ALA A 170 45.67 -63.21 18.72
#